data_AF-A0A0V0PTF3-F1
#
_entry.id   AF-A0A0V0PTF3-F1
#
_cell.length_a   1.000
_cell.length_b   1.000
_cell.length_c   1.000
_cell.angle_alpha   90.00
_cell.angle_beta   90.00
_cell.angle_gamma   90.00
#
_symmetry.space_group_name_H-M   'P 1'
#
loop_
_entity.id
_entity.type
_entity.pdbx_description
1 polymer ?
#
loop_
_entity_poly.entity_id
_entity_poly.type
_entity_poly.pdbx_seq_one_letter_code
_entity_poly.pdbx_strand_id
1 'polypeptide(L)'
;MSFASANERYFVSLVNQARRAEGLSNLAIEKRLNDSAERHSRWMLEADVFSHTGQGGSTSRQRIEAAGFDLAGSWMTAENIAYVSIQGESDLSDEIRQLHQNLMNSPGHYRNIMSDAAYIGIGLEVGYLKVNGRDYKVLMATQNFADTDGQVRVDTGSFNRVAAPGADLSMQTRADWLDSFNGEIFVTPGPAQSTPRNDDYRLTARNDIVSAGDGNDWIDGKAGHDTLNGNAGHDRLIGGDGFDSLHGGVGDDTLQGGNGNDTLAGAEGRDQLRGGSGNDTLWGGAGHDTLLGGDGTDMLDGGAGNDWLRGELGNDRLIGGDGSDTLHGGYGNDVLNGGAGADVFIFQDGHGADTINGYQRGIDRLLIDDVLLDANPSAFMRDHMRKTADGVVIDFGDGDRIVVNGQNLTVAGVADDIFSI
;
A
#
# COMPACT_ATOMS: atom_id res chain seq x y z
N MET A 1 23.91 -31.24 14.77
CA MET A 1 23.75 -30.35 15.95
C MET A 1 22.97 -29.15 15.48
N SER A 2 21.94 -28.71 16.21
CA SER A 2 21.21 -27.49 15.85
C SER A 2 22.18 -26.30 15.94
N PHE A 3 22.28 -25.52 14.87
CA PHE A 3 23.18 -24.36 14.82
C PHE A 3 22.59 -23.08 15.45
N ALA A 4 21.30 -23.06 15.77
CA ALA A 4 20.65 -22.01 16.56
C ALA A 4 20.34 -22.49 17.98
N SER A 5 20.25 -21.57 18.94
CA SER A 5 19.81 -21.83 20.32
C SER A 5 18.31 -22.13 20.40
N ALA A 6 17.83 -22.64 21.54
CA ALA A 6 16.39 -22.88 21.75
C ALA A 6 15.58 -21.57 21.69
N ASN A 7 16.16 -20.49 22.21
CA ASN A 7 15.57 -19.16 22.24
C ASN A 7 15.49 -18.53 20.85
N GLU A 8 16.54 -18.68 20.03
CA GLU A 8 16.50 -18.23 18.63
C GLU A 8 15.44 -18.98 17.82
N ARG A 9 15.35 -20.31 17.98
CA ARG A 9 14.29 -21.08 17.30
C ARG A 9 12.89 -20.65 17.75
N TYR A 10 12.73 -20.33 19.03
CA TYR A 10 11.47 -19.81 19.55
C TYR A 10 11.15 -18.43 18.97
N PHE A 11 12.14 -17.55 18.84
CA PHE A 11 11.93 -16.25 18.21
C PHE A 11 11.57 -16.40 16.73
N VAL A 12 12.28 -17.25 15.98
CA VAL A 12 11.96 -17.53 14.57
C VAL A 12 10.56 -18.16 14.44
N SER A 13 10.10 -18.97 15.40
CA SER A 13 8.74 -19.53 15.34
C SER A 13 7.65 -18.47 15.50
N LEU A 14 7.86 -17.45 16.33
CA LEU A 14 6.97 -16.29 16.44
C LEU A 14 6.97 -15.47 15.13
N VAL A 15 8.14 -15.18 14.57
CA VAL A 15 8.28 -14.51 13.27
C VAL A 15 7.52 -15.27 12.18
N ASN A 16 7.74 -16.58 12.07
CA ASN A 16 7.07 -17.41 11.07
C ASN A 16 5.57 -17.58 11.36
N GLN A 17 5.12 -17.46 12.61
CA GLN A 17 3.69 -17.42 12.93
C GLN A 17 3.04 -16.14 12.41
N ALA A 18 3.67 -14.99 12.61
CA ALA A 18 3.21 -13.71 12.08
C ALA A 18 3.18 -13.73 10.54
N ARG A 19 4.25 -14.21 9.90
CA ARG A 19 4.32 -14.35 8.43
C ARG A 19 3.18 -15.21 7.86
N ARG A 20 2.88 -16.35 8.49
CA ARG A 20 1.77 -17.21 8.05
C ARG A 20 0.39 -16.54 8.19
N ALA A 21 0.22 -15.63 9.15
CA ALA A 21 -1.04 -14.89 9.29
C ALA A 21 -1.28 -13.95 8.10
N GLU A 22 -0.19 -13.47 7.48
CA GLU A 22 -0.19 -12.62 6.28
C GLU A 22 -0.01 -13.44 4.98
N GLY A 23 -0.17 -14.76 5.01
CA GLY A 23 -0.04 -15.62 3.82
C GLY A 23 1.40 -15.87 3.32
N LEU A 24 2.42 -15.42 4.06
CA LEU A 24 3.83 -15.53 3.63
C LEU A 24 4.49 -16.86 4.01
N SER A 25 5.50 -17.25 3.23
CA SER A 25 6.34 -18.43 3.48
C SER A 25 7.20 -18.30 4.73
N ASN A 26 7.46 -19.42 5.41
CA ASN A 26 8.37 -19.46 6.57
C ASN A 26 9.81 -19.13 6.15
N LEU A 27 10.51 -18.35 6.99
CA LEU A 27 11.94 -18.13 6.91
C LEU A 27 12.70 -19.37 7.41
N ALA A 28 13.70 -19.81 6.65
CA ALA A 28 14.62 -20.83 7.09
C ALA A 28 15.75 -20.22 7.92
N ILE A 29 16.13 -20.87 9.02
CA ILE A 29 17.28 -20.42 9.82
C ILE A 29 18.56 -20.70 9.04
N GLU A 30 19.36 -19.67 8.80
CA GLU A 30 20.64 -19.79 8.12
C GLU A 30 21.79 -19.45 9.07
N LYS A 31 22.75 -20.38 9.15
CA LYS A 31 23.79 -20.36 10.17
C LYS A 31 24.68 -19.12 10.07
N ARG A 32 25.11 -18.73 8.87
CA ARG A 32 26.03 -17.61 8.66
C ARG A 32 25.35 -16.28 8.95
N LEU A 33 24.06 -16.16 8.62
CA LEU A 33 23.25 -15.02 9.07
C LEU A 33 23.16 -14.96 10.60
N ASN A 34 22.96 -16.11 11.26
CA ASN A 34 22.93 -16.23 12.73
C ASN A 34 24.28 -15.80 13.33
N ASP A 35 25.39 -16.35 12.82
CA ASP A 35 26.74 -16.04 13.25
C ASP A 35 27.05 -14.53 13.08
N SER A 36 26.56 -13.89 12.00
CA SER A 36 26.68 -12.44 11.79
C SER A 36 25.87 -11.65 12.81
N ALA A 37 24.62 -12.06 13.06
CA ALA A 37 23.70 -11.38 13.98
C ALA A 37 24.19 -11.49 15.44
N GLU A 38 24.67 -12.67 15.87
CA GLU A 38 25.25 -12.90 17.20
C GLU A 38 26.46 -12.00 17.43
N ARG A 39 27.39 -11.93 16.47
CA ARG A 39 28.56 -11.05 16.57
C ARG A 39 28.17 -9.59 16.69
N HIS A 40 27.15 -9.14 15.94
CA HIS A 40 26.70 -7.74 16.00
C HIS A 40 26.00 -7.41 17.31
N SER A 41 25.12 -8.30 17.80
CA SER A 41 24.49 -8.16 19.12
C SER A 41 25.50 -8.09 20.25
N ARG A 42 26.53 -8.96 20.22
CA ARG A 42 27.60 -8.96 21.22
C ARG A 42 28.44 -7.69 21.14
N TRP A 43 28.80 -7.27 19.93
CA TRP A 43 29.58 -6.05 19.73
C TRP A 43 28.85 -4.81 20.24
N MET A 44 27.54 -4.68 19.99
CA MET A 44 26.73 -3.57 20.51
C MET A 44 26.78 -3.49 22.04
N LEU A 45 26.71 -4.64 22.72
CA LEU A 45 26.86 -4.71 24.18
C LEU A 45 28.29 -4.37 24.66
N GLU A 46 29.31 -4.89 23.99
CA GLU A 46 30.72 -4.65 24.34
C GLU A 46 31.16 -3.19 24.10
N ALA A 47 30.65 -2.58 23.03
CA ALA A 47 30.95 -1.21 22.65
C ALA A 47 30.02 -0.18 23.32
N ASP A 48 28.98 -0.63 24.02
CA ASP A 48 27.96 0.20 24.65
C ASP A 48 27.27 1.14 23.63
N VAL A 49 26.88 0.57 22.49
CA VAL A 49 26.21 1.29 21.39
C VAL A 49 24.96 0.55 20.93
N PHE A 50 24.01 1.28 20.33
CA PHE A 50 22.86 0.70 19.65
C PHE A 50 22.76 1.28 18.24
N SER A 51 23.22 0.53 17.23
CA SER A 51 23.36 1.02 15.85
C SER A 51 23.38 -0.11 14.84
N HIS A 52 22.83 0.17 13.64
CA HIS A 52 22.98 -0.69 12.46
C HIS A 52 24.42 -0.71 11.93
N THR A 53 25.16 0.37 12.17
CA THR A 53 26.56 0.50 11.78
C THR A 53 27.45 -0.22 12.80
N GLY A 54 28.14 -1.26 12.34
CA GLY A 54 28.95 -2.15 13.16
C GLY A 54 30.38 -1.66 13.35
N GLN A 55 31.20 -2.55 13.94
CA GLN A 55 32.62 -2.30 14.17
C GLN A 55 33.31 -1.79 12.89
N GLY A 56 34.09 -0.72 13.04
CA GLY A 56 34.83 -0.11 11.92
C GLY A 56 33.97 0.57 10.86
N GLY A 57 32.69 0.85 11.13
CA GLY A 57 31.77 1.46 10.16
C GLY A 57 31.08 0.45 9.24
N SER A 58 31.15 -0.85 9.57
CA SER A 58 30.63 -1.91 8.70
C SER A 58 29.10 -1.87 8.57
N THR A 59 28.60 -2.11 7.37
CA THR A 59 27.15 -2.31 7.13
C THR A 59 26.73 -3.74 7.47
N SER A 60 25.43 -3.98 7.65
CA SER A 60 24.89 -5.33 7.86
C SER A 60 25.29 -6.29 6.74
N ARG A 61 25.22 -5.84 5.48
CA ARG A 61 25.68 -6.57 4.29
C ARG A 61 27.14 -7.03 4.42
N GLN A 62 28.04 -6.11 4.75
CA GLN A 62 29.47 -6.44 4.91
C GLN A 62 29.70 -7.46 6.04
N ARG A 63 28.93 -7.38 7.13
CA ARG A 63 29.02 -8.35 8.23
C ARG A 63 28.51 -9.75 7.82
N ILE A 64 27.46 -9.80 7.01
CA ILE A 64 26.90 -11.04 6.44
C ILE A 64 27.89 -11.69 5.45
N GLU A 65 28.46 -10.92 4.52
CA GLU A 65 29.51 -11.39 3.60
C GLU A 65 30.74 -11.88 4.36
N ALA A 66 31.16 -11.17 5.42
CA ALA A 66 32.26 -11.61 6.29
C ALA A 66 31.95 -12.89 7.08
N ALA A 67 30.67 -13.24 7.26
CA ALA A 67 30.24 -14.53 7.81
C ALA A 67 30.30 -15.66 6.77
N GLY A 68 30.65 -15.37 5.53
CA GLY A 68 30.73 -16.33 4.42
C GLY A 68 29.39 -16.61 3.76
N PHE A 69 28.37 -15.77 3.98
CA PHE A 69 27.11 -15.86 3.24
C PHE A 69 27.29 -15.10 1.93
N ASP A 70 27.14 -15.79 0.80
CA ASP A 70 27.39 -15.18 -0.50
C ASP A 70 26.17 -14.37 -0.93
N LEU A 71 26.31 -13.04 -0.90
CA LEU A 71 25.28 -12.11 -1.33
C LEU A 71 25.45 -11.68 -2.79
N ALA A 72 26.39 -12.25 -3.55
CA ALA A 72 26.66 -11.84 -4.94
C ALA A 72 25.45 -12.05 -5.89
N GLY A 73 24.43 -12.79 -5.45
CA GLY A 73 23.14 -12.91 -6.13
C GLY A 73 21.93 -12.59 -5.23
N SER A 74 22.14 -12.00 -4.05
CA SER A 74 21.08 -11.61 -3.12
C SER A 74 20.61 -10.18 -3.44
N TRP A 75 19.31 -10.05 -3.64
CA TRP A 75 18.60 -8.85 -4.04
C TRP A 75 18.17 -8.08 -2.80
N MET A 76 18.14 -8.75 -1.65
CA MET A 76 17.74 -8.17 -0.39
C MET A 76 18.64 -8.62 0.76
N THR A 77 19.14 -7.63 1.49
CA THR A 77 19.57 -7.82 2.88
C THR A 77 18.92 -6.79 3.76
N ALA A 78 18.33 -7.23 4.86
CA ALA A 78 17.75 -6.34 5.85
C ALA A 78 18.23 -6.70 7.26
N GLU A 79 18.21 -5.71 8.14
CA GLU A 79 18.56 -5.89 9.55
C GLU A 79 17.53 -5.24 10.45
N ASN A 80 17.07 -5.99 11.46
CA ASN A 80 16.38 -5.42 12.61
C ASN A 80 17.30 -5.51 13.83
N ILE A 81 17.32 -4.44 14.64
CA ILE A 81 17.96 -4.47 15.96
C ILE A 81 16.95 -4.04 17.02
N ALA A 82 16.95 -4.71 18.16
CA ALA A 82 16.09 -4.38 19.28
C ALA A 82 16.72 -4.80 20.60
N TYR A 83 16.28 -4.20 21.70
CA TYR A 83 16.57 -4.68 23.04
C TYR A 83 15.37 -4.48 23.96
N VAL A 84 15.30 -5.29 25.01
CA VAL A 84 14.35 -5.13 26.12
C VAL A 84 15.09 -5.30 27.45
N SER A 85 14.64 -4.61 28.49
CA SER A 85 15.16 -4.79 29.84
C SER A 85 14.76 -6.14 30.41
N ILE A 86 15.70 -6.86 31.04
CA ILE A 86 15.42 -8.10 31.75
C ILE A 86 15.05 -7.78 33.21
N GLN A 87 13.88 -8.23 33.67
CA GLN A 87 13.39 -7.93 35.02
C GLN A 87 13.45 -9.12 36.00
N GLY A 88 13.80 -10.34 35.56
CA GLY A 88 13.85 -11.56 36.38
C GLY A 88 14.91 -12.59 35.95
N GLU A 89 14.87 -13.83 36.48
CA GLU A 89 15.85 -14.89 36.17
C GLU A 89 15.28 -16.16 35.49
N SER A 90 16.12 -16.66 34.57
CA SER A 90 16.26 -18.00 33.96
C SER A 90 15.55 -18.31 32.63
N ASP A 91 14.33 -17.85 32.38
CA ASP A 91 13.63 -18.06 31.10
C ASP A 91 13.46 -16.71 30.35
N LEU A 92 13.91 -16.65 29.10
CA LEU A 92 13.86 -15.44 28.26
C LEU A 92 12.61 -15.39 27.36
N SER A 93 11.67 -16.33 27.52
CA SER A 93 10.51 -16.46 26.64
C SER A 93 9.60 -15.23 26.61
N ASP A 94 9.48 -14.52 27.73
CA ASP A 94 8.64 -13.32 27.82
C ASP A 94 9.35 -12.09 27.22
N GLU A 95 10.65 -11.94 27.47
CA GLU A 95 11.48 -10.93 26.81
C GLU A 95 11.52 -11.12 25.29
N ILE A 96 11.60 -12.36 24.80
CA ILE A 96 11.56 -12.68 23.37
C ILE A 96 10.20 -12.31 22.76
N ARG A 97 9.09 -12.59 23.46
CA ARG A 97 7.75 -12.17 23.02
C ARG A 97 7.63 -10.65 22.96
N GLN A 98 8.13 -9.96 23.98
CA GLN A 98 8.13 -8.50 24.02
C GLN A 98 8.97 -7.90 22.89
N LEU A 99 10.17 -8.45 22.63
CA LEU A 99 11.00 -8.05 21.49
C LEU A 99 10.26 -8.21 20.17
N HIS A 100 9.66 -9.38 19.94
CA HIS A 100 8.89 -9.64 18.73
C HIS A 100 7.74 -8.64 18.55
N GLN A 101 6.95 -8.38 19.59
CA GLN A 101 5.87 -7.39 19.54
C GLN A 101 6.37 -5.98 19.24
N ASN A 102 7.48 -5.56 19.88
CA ASN A 102 8.08 -4.25 19.63
C ASN A 102 8.54 -4.09 18.17
N LEU A 103 9.08 -5.17 17.58
CA LEU A 103 9.46 -5.19 16.16
C LEU A 103 8.22 -5.13 15.25
N MET A 104 7.17 -5.88 15.56
CA MET A 104 5.91 -5.88 14.79
C MET A 104 5.19 -4.53 14.82
N ASN A 105 5.30 -3.78 15.92
CA ASN A 105 4.69 -2.45 16.07
C ASN A 105 5.52 -1.31 15.45
N SER A 106 6.69 -1.63 14.87
CA SER A 106 7.56 -0.64 14.23
C SER A 106 7.48 -0.80 12.71
N PRO A 107 7.01 0.21 11.95
CA PRO A 107 6.81 0.08 10.50
C PRO A 107 8.07 -0.39 9.75
N GLY A 108 9.24 0.14 10.11
CA GLY A 108 10.51 -0.26 9.47
C GLY A 108 10.89 -1.71 9.73
N HIS A 109 10.72 -2.20 10.97
CA HIS A 109 11.05 -3.56 11.33
C HIS A 109 10.01 -4.58 10.82
N TYR A 110 8.73 -4.19 10.83
CA TYR A 110 7.63 -4.96 10.25
C TYR A 110 7.88 -5.25 8.77
N ARG A 111 8.29 -4.24 7.98
CA ARG A 111 8.68 -4.43 6.57
C ARG A 111 9.75 -5.52 6.39
N ASN A 112 10.79 -5.49 7.22
CA ASN A 112 11.85 -6.51 7.14
C ASN A 112 11.34 -7.90 7.50
N ILE A 113 10.47 -8.01 8.51
CA ILE A 113 9.86 -9.29 8.93
C ILE A 113 8.93 -9.86 7.85
N MET A 114 8.23 -9.01 7.10
CA MET A 114 7.27 -9.40 6.06
C MET A 114 7.87 -9.45 4.65
N SER A 115 9.17 -9.23 4.52
CA SER A 115 9.88 -9.25 3.24
C SER A 115 10.02 -10.66 2.62
N ASP A 116 10.53 -10.73 1.39
CA ASP A 116 10.75 -11.97 0.63
C ASP A 116 12.02 -12.73 0.99
N ALA A 117 12.51 -12.51 2.21
CA ALA A 117 13.68 -13.21 2.69
C ALA A 117 13.39 -14.71 2.65
N ALA A 118 14.35 -15.48 2.15
CA ALA A 118 14.29 -16.94 2.28
C ALA A 118 14.86 -17.37 3.64
N TYR A 119 15.79 -16.56 4.17
CA TYR A 119 16.60 -16.88 5.32
C TYR A 119 16.53 -15.82 6.40
N ILE A 120 16.58 -16.29 7.64
CA ILE A 120 16.76 -15.46 8.83
C ILE A 120 17.93 -15.97 9.66
N GLY A 121 18.71 -15.04 10.19
CA GLY A 121 19.62 -15.28 11.30
C GLY A 121 19.23 -14.41 12.48
N ILE A 122 19.18 -14.98 13.67
CA ILE A 122 18.90 -14.25 14.91
C ILE A 122 20.09 -14.39 15.86
N GLY A 123 20.62 -13.25 16.31
CA GLY A 123 21.57 -13.20 17.41
C GLY A 123 20.88 -12.71 18.66
N LEU A 124 20.88 -13.51 19.72
CA LEU A 124 20.36 -13.12 21.04
C LEU A 124 21.50 -13.09 22.05
N GLU A 125 21.74 -11.93 22.65
CA GLU A 125 22.81 -11.74 23.63
C GLU A 125 22.29 -11.06 24.88
N VAL A 126 22.65 -11.61 26.05
CA VAL A 126 22.33 -11.02 27.35
C VAL A 126 23.54 -10.22 27.81
N GLY A 127 23.33 -8.94 28.11
CA GLY A 127 24.40 -8.08 28.59
C GLY A 127 23.87 -6.86 29.33
N TYR A 128 24.71 -5.84 29.41
CA TYR A 128 24.39 -4.57 30.05
C TYR A 128 24.60 -3.43 29.06
N LEU A 129 23.64 -2.51 29.00
CA LEU A 129 23.78 -1.22 28.32
C LEU A 129 23.81 -0.10 29.35
N LYS A 130 24.68 0.90 29.15
CA LYS A 130 24.65 2.11 29.96
C LYS A 130 23.69 3.11 29.36
N VAL A 131 22.67 3.46 30.13
CA VAL A 131 21.77 4.57 29.79
C VAL A 131 21.90 5.61 30.89
N ASN A 132 22.36 6.82 30.54
CA ASN A 132 22.61 7.92 31.48
C ASN A 132 23.51 7.53 32.67
N GLY A 133 24.53 6.71 32.41
CA GLY A 133 25.51 6.27 33.42
C GLY A 133 25.05 5.15 34.33
N ARG A 134 23.87 4.55 34.10
CA ARG A 134 23.37 3.39 34.85
C ARG A 134 23.34 2.15 33.95
N ASP A 135 23.83 1.03 34.47
CA ASP A 135 23.81 -0.26 33.78
C ASP A 135 22.41 -0.88 33.84
N TYR A 136 21.85 -1.22 32.67
CA TYR A 136 20.60 -1.95 32.52
C TYR A 136 20.88 -3.32 31.92
N LYS A 137 20.45 -4.38 32.61
CA LYS A 137 20.51 -5.74 32.08
C LYS A 137 19.49 -5.86 30.95
N VAL A 138 19.94 -6.22 29.75
CA VAL A 138 19.10 -6.29 28.55
C VAL A 138 19.26 -7.62 27.83
N LEU A 139 18.20 -8.02 27.13
CA LEU A 139 18.28 -8.98 26.03
C LEU A 139 18.38 -8.18 24.73
N MET A 140 19.53 -8.26 24.07
CA MET A 140 19.79 -7.64 22.78
C MET A 140 19.53 -8.64 21.66
N ALA A 141 18.89 -8.17 20.60
CA ALA A 141 18.57 -8.96 19.42
C ALA A 141 19.03 -8.26 18.14
N THR A 142 19.61 -9.03 17.23
CA THR A 142 19.79 -8.68 15.83
C THR A 142 19.10 -9.74 14.98
N GLN A 143 18.31 -9.33 13.98
CA GLN A 143 17.78 -10.21 12.95
C GLN A 143 18.39 -9.80 11.61
N ASN A 144 19.04 -10.74 10.93
CA ASN A 144 19.51 -10.59 9.57
C ASN A 144 18.59 -11.36 8.62
N PHE A 145 18.18 -10.73 7.54
CA PHE A 145 17.34 -11.31 6.51
C PHE A 145 18.10 -11.33 5.18
N ALA A 146 18.00 -12.43 4.42
CA ALA A 146 18.58 -12.51 3.08
C ALA A 146 17.83 -13.48 2.16
N ASP A 147 17.97 -13.27 0.84
CA ASP A 147 17.50 -14.18 -0.22
C ASP A 147 18.67 -14.93 -0.89
N THR A 148 18.54 -16.26 -1.02
CA THR A 148 19.42 -17.23 -1.71
C THR A 148 20.95 -17.16 -1.57
N ASP A 149 21.52 -18.28 -1.14
CA ASP A 149 22.94 -18.64 -1.28
C ASP A 149 23.13 -19.32 -2.66
N GLY A 150 23.56 -18.57 -3.67
CA GLY A 150 24.24 -19.08 -4.87
C GLY A 150 23.58 -20.21 -5.69
N GLN A 151 22.32 -20.08 -6.14
CA GLN A 151 21.87 -20.76 -7.36
C GLN A 151 21.65 -19.71 -8.45
N VAL A 152 22.50 -19.78 -9.47
CA VAL A 152 22.48 -18.98 -10.70
C VAL A 152 21.07 -18.87 -11.28
N ARG A 153 20.59 -17.63 -11.46
CA ARG A 153 19.71 -17.26 -12.57
C ARG A 153 20.23 -15.96 -13.18
N VAL A 154 21.02 -16.10 -14.23
CA VAL A 154 21.11 -15.06 -15.26
C VAL A 154 19.94 -15.33 -16.20
N ASP A 155 18.91 -14.52 -16.08
CA ASP A 155 18.17 -14.07 -17.26
C ASP A 155 17.64 -12.67 -16.97
N THR A 156 18.57 -11.70 -16.96
CA THR A 156 18.19 -10.32 -17.28
C THR A 156 17.79 -10.34 -18.74
N GLY A 157 16.51 -10.09 -19.01
CA GLY A 157 16.03 -9.78 -20.35
C GLY A 157 17.02 -8.86 -21.06
N SER A 158 17.32 -9.20 -22.31
CA SER A 158 18.44 -8.66 -23.08
C SER A 158 18.50 -7.12 -23.05
N PHE A 159 19.50 -6.56 -22.35
CA PHE A 159 19.82 -5.14 -22.45
C PHE A 159 20.54 -4.86 -23.78
N ASN A 160 19.82 -4.30 -24.75
CA ASN A 160 20.47 -3.73 -25.92
C ASN A 160 21.10 -2.37 -25.56
N ARG A 161 22.43 -2.36 -25.61
CA ARG A 161 23.28 -1.20 -25.36
C ARG A 161 23.06 -0.10 -26.42
N VAL A 162 22.60 1.07 -26.02
CA VAL A 162 22.76 2.34 -26.74
C VAL A 162 23.22 3.34 -25.66
N ALA A 163 24.46 3.82 -25.51
CA ALA A 163 25.56 4.10 -26.43
C ALA A 163 26.95 3.90 -25.75
N ALA A 164 27.97 4.64 -26.20
CA ALA A 164 29.39 4.28 -26.37
C ALA A 164 30.33 4.26 -25.13
N PRO A 165 31.49 3.55 -25.21
CA PRO A 165 32.41 3.34 -24.09
C PRO A 165 33.42 4.49 -23.90
N GLY A 166 33.56 4.96 -22.66
CA GLY A 166 34.74 5.71 -22.23
C GLY A 166 34.44 6.87 -21.28
N ALA A 167 34.22 6.59 -19.99
CA ALA A 167 34.58 7.49 -18.89
C ALA A 167 34.55 6.72 -17.55
N ASP A 168 35.73 6.58 -16.96
CA ASP A 168 36.08 6.49 -15.53
C ASP A 168 35.18 5.69 -14.56
N LEU A 169 35.70 4.54 -14.09
CA LEU A 169 35.08 3.61 -13.12
C LEU A 169 35.28 4.05 -11.66
N SER A 170 35.06 5.34 -11.34
CA SER A 170 35.19 5.86 -9.97
C SER A 170 33.85 6.21 -9.29
N MET A 171 32.73 5.66 -9.75
CA MET A 171 31.42 5.79 -9.09
C MET A 171 31.29 4.79 -7.94
N GLN A 172 31.33 5.27 -6.69
CA GLN A 172 31.42 4.43 -5.49
C GLN A 172 30.07 3.96 -4.92
N THR A 173 28.92 4.35 -5.47
CA THR A 173 27.62 3.74 -5.12
C THR A 173 26.65 3.63 -6.31
N ARG A 174 25.74 2.65 -6.28
CA ARG A 174 24.64 2.50 -7.27
C ARG A 174 23.66 3.69 -7.25
N ALA A 175 23.56 4.40 -6.12
CA ALA A 175 22.76 5.61 -5.99
C ALA A 175 23.33 6.75 -6.87
N ASP A 176 24.66 6.92 -6.90
CA ASP A 176 25.33 7.92 -7.75
C ASP A 176 25.17 7.62 -9.25
N TRP A 177 24.98 6.34 -9.61
CA TRP A 177 24.75 5.91 -10.99
C TRP A 177 23.30 6.13 -11.45
N LEU A 178 22.30 5.86 -10.59
CA LEU A 178 20.89 6.09 -10.89
C LEU A 178 20.59 7.59 -11.09
N ASP A 179 21.19 8.46 -10.29
CA ASP A 179 21.02 9.92 -10.42
C ASP A 179 21.69 10.50 -11.69
N SER A 180 22.70 9.81 -12.23
CA SER A 180 23.47 10.26 -13.41
C SER A 180 23.06 9.57 -14.73
N PHE A 181 22.14 8.61 -14.68
CA PHE A 181 21.63 7.91 -15.86
C PHE A 181 20.64 8.82 -16.63
N ASN A 182 20.85 8.95 -17.93
CA ASN A 182 20.09 9.87 -18.82
C ASN A 182 19.14 9.13 -19.78
N GLY A 183 18.72 7.91 -19.42
CA GLY A 183 17.78 7.08 -20.19
C GLY A 183 16.62 6.58 -19.32
N GLU A 184 15.52 6.17 -19.97
CA GLU A 184 14.35 5.53 -19.35
C GLU A 184 14.74 4.17 -18.73
N ILE A 185 14.26 3.87 -17.52
CA ILE A 185 14.44 2.56 -16.89
C ILE A 185 13.23 1.69 -17.25
N PHE A 186 13.50 0.66 -18.04
CA PHE A 186 12.54 -0.41 -18.32
C PHE A 186 12.81 -1.58 -17.38
N VAL A 187 11.93 -1.81 -16.43
CA VAL A 187 11.92 -3.06 -15.65
C VAL A 187 10.90 -3.99 -16.29
N THR A 188 11.38 -5.09 -16.86
CA THR A 188 10.52 -6.17 -17.38
C THR A 188 10.74 -7.43 -16.55
N PRO A 189 9.68 -8.20 -16.27
CA PRO A 189 9.80 -9.41 -15.48
C PRO A 189 10.66 -10.43 -16.24
N GLY A 190 11.49 -11.17 -15.49
CA GLY A 190 12.21 -12.32 -16.03
C GLY A 190 11.24 -13.41 -16.53
N PRO A 191 11.71 -14.43 -17.27
CA PRO A 191 10.83 -15.49 -17.78
C PRO A 191 10.01 -16.14 -16.66
N ALA A 192 8.72 -16.41 -16.93
CA ALA A 192 7.74 -16.98 -16.00
C ALA A 192 8.37 -18.02 -15.04
N GLN A 193 8.41 -17.69 -13.75
CA GLN A 193 8.98 -18.56 -12.72
C GLN A 193 7.84 -19.23 -11.95
N SER A 194 8.03 -20.50 -11.60
CA SER A 194 7.01 -21.38 -11.02
C SER A 194 6.58 -21.03 -9.58
N THR A 195 6.99 -19.88 -9.05
CA THR A 195 6.64 -19.40 -7.72
C THR A 195 6.42 -17.89 -7.81
N PRO A 196 5.24 -17.37 -7.42
CA PRO A 196 5.02 -15.93 -7.28
C PRO A 196 6.10 -15.35 -6.37
N ARG A 197 6.73 -14.25 -6.78
CA ARG A 197 7.81 -13.60 -6.05
C ARG A 197 7.37 -12.18 -5.81
N ASN A 198 7.23 -11.79 -4.54
CA ASN A 198 7.00 -10.40 -4.24
C ASN A 198 8.31 -9.63 -4.47
N ASP A 199 8.25 -8.54 -5.20
CA ASP A 199 9.37 -7.68 -5.55
C ASP A 199 9.14 -6.25 -5.01
N ASP A 200 10.21 -5.58 -4.56
CA ASP A 200 10.21 -4.20 -4.05
C ASP A 200 10.96 -3.29 -5.04
N TYR A 201 10.20 -2.55 -5.84
CA TYR A 201 10.68 -1.62 -6.87
C TYR A 201 10.71 -0.19 -6.33
N ARG A 202 11.92 0.33 -6.07
CA ARG A 202 12.16 1.76 -5.80
C ARG A 202 12.71 2.45 -7.02
N LEU A 203 11.91 3.31 -7.63
CA LEU A 203 12.23 3.93 -8.92
C LEU A 203 12.97 5.26 -8.76
N THR A 204 13.19 5.96 -9.87
CA THR A 204 13.92 7.23 -9.89
C THR A 204 12.96 8.40 -9.74
N ALA A 205 13.39 9.63 -10.00
CA ALA A 205 12.51 10.80 -10.04
C ALA A 205 12.23 11.21 -11.50
N ARG A 206 12.16 10.23 -12.39
CA ARG A 206 11.96 10.37 -13.83
C ARG A 206 10.85 9.41 -14.23
N ASN A 207 10.37 9.56 -15.45
CA ASN A 207 9.41 8.65 -16.05
C ASN A 207 9.97 7.22 -16.11
N ASP A 208 9.38 6.33 -15.35
CA ASP A 208 9.78 4.94 -15.20
C ASP A 208 8.67 4.00 -15.69
N ILE A 209 9.05 2.85 -16.25
CA ILE A 209 8.10 1.84 -16.74
C ILE A 209 8.41 0.50 -16.07
N VAL A 210 7.45 -0.02 -15.32
CA VAL A 210 7.57 -1.25 -14.53
C VAL A 210 6.43 -2.21 -14.80
N SER A 211 6.77 -3.48 -14.93
CA SER A 211 5.84 -4.60 -14.84
C SER A 211 6.41 -5.60 -13.85
N ALA A 212 5.68 -5.86 -12.76
CA ALA A 212 6.23 -6.52 -11.58
C ALA A 212 6.09 -8.06 -11.64
N GLY A 213 4.94 -8.58 -12.06
CA GLY A 213 4.78 -9.96 -12.50
C GLY A 213 3.85 -10.73 -11.57
N ASP A 214 4.15 -11.99 -11.29
CA ASP A 214 3.39 -12.75 -10.29
C ASP A 214 4.00 -12.50 -8.89
N GLY A 215 3.21 -12.13 -7.90
CA GLY A 215 3.67 -11.80 -6.56
C GLY A 215 2.86 -10.67 -5.95
N ASN A 216 3.05 -10.40 -4.66
CA ASN A 216 2.46 -9.24 -3.97
C ASN A 216 3.48 -8.10 -3.96
N ASP A 217 3.58 -7.35 -5.05
CA ASP A 217 4.66 -6.43 -5.31
C ASP A 217 4.47 -5.06 -4.66
N TRP A 218 5.57 -4.37 -4.37
CA TRP A 218 5.54 -2.96 -3.96
C TRP A 218 6.33 -2.12 -4.96
N ILE A 219 5.65 -1.19 -5.63
CA ILE A 219 6.23 -0.24 -6.57
C ILE A 219 6.07 1.20 -6.06
N ASP A 220 7.16 1.98 -6.05
CA ASP A 220 7.20 3.40 -5.68
C ASP A 220 7.89 4.21 -6.79
N GLY A 221 7.07 4.91 -7.59
CA GLY A 221 7.43 5.74 -8.76
C GLY A 221 8.11 7.07 -8.42
N LYS A 222 7.80 7.62 -7.24
CA LYS A 222 8.30 8.90 -6.71
C LYS A 222 7.90 10.12 -7.52
N ALA A 223 8.57 10.41 -8.63
CA ALA A 223 8.31 11.62 -9.41
C ALA A 223 8.60 11.27 -10.86
N GLY A 224 7.88 11.84 -11.81
CA GLY A 224 7.96 11.41 -13.20
C GLY A 224 6.58 11.33 -13.83
N HIS A 225 6.50 10.68 -14.98
CA HIS A 225 5.24 10.23 -15.55
C HIS A 225 5.40 8.73 -15.73
N ASP A 226 4.96 7.99 -14.73
CA ASP A 226 5.32 6.60 -14.55
C ASP A 226 4.25 5.68 -15.13
N THR A 227 4.65 4.49 -15.55
CA THR A 227 3.74 3.42 -15.96
C THR A 227 4.04 2.18 -15.14
N LEU A 228 3.19 1.90 -14.16
CA LEU A 228 3.39 0.87 -13.16
C LEU A 228 2.33 -0.23 -13.32
N ASN A 229 2.76 -1.48 -13.43
CA ASN A 229 1.86 -2.63 -13.56
C ASN A 229 2.25 -3.72 -12.55
N GLY A 230 1.33 -4.05 -11.64
CA GLY A 230 1.48 -5.13 -10.65
C GLY A 230 1.42 -6.52 -11.29
N ASN A 231 0.40 -6.74 -12.11
CA ASN A 231 0.02 -7.97 -12.79
C ASN A 231 -0.75 -8.95 -11.91
N ALA A 232 -0.13 -9.86 -11.15
CA ALA A 232 -0.88 -10.89 -10.44
C ALA A 232 -0.40 -11.05 -9.01
N GLY A 233 -1.29 -10.84 -8.06
CA GLY A 233 -1.08 -10.91 -6.62
C GLY A 233 -1.68 -9.67 -5.97
N HIS A 234 -1.33 -9.42 -4.72
CA HIS A 234 -1.83 -8.28 -3.96
C HIS A 234 -0.80 -7.16 -3.95
N ASP A 235 -0.90 -6.26 -4.90
CA ASP A 235 0.12 -5.28 -5.22
C ASP A 235 -0.12 -3.93 -4.54
N ARG A 236 0.97 -3.21 -4.28
CA ARG A 236 0.97 -1.84 -3.79
C ARG A 236 1.72 -0.95 -4.76
N LEU A 237 0.99 -0.08 -5.47
CA LEU A 237 1.54 0.84 -6.45
C LEU A 237 1.38 2.29 -5.97
N ILE A 238 2.47 3.05 -6.02
CA ILE A 238 2.48 4.49 -5.72
C ILE A 238 3.12 5.20 -6.90
N GLY A 239 2.39 6.11 -7.57
CA GLY A 239 2.89 6.94 -8.65
C GLY A 239 3.83 8.03 -8.13
N GLY A 240 3.28 8.96 -7.34
CA GLY A 240 4.03 10.05 -6.74
C GLY A 240 3.72 11.38 -7.43
N ASP A 241 4.74 12.14 -7.83
CA ASP A 241 4.57 13.40 -8.54
C ASP A 241 4.56 13.20 -10.06
N GLY A 242 3.54 13.74 -10.74
CA GLY A 242 3.39 13.85 -12.18
C GLY A 242 2.22 13.00 -12.71
N PHE A 243 2.11 12.82 -14.02
CA PHE A 243 1.01 12.11 -14.67
C PHE A 243 1.30 10.61 -14.76
N ASP A 244 0.78 9.84 -13.83
CA ASP A 244 1.10 8.43 -13.68
C ASP A 244 -0.01 7.51 -14.19
N SER A 245 0.38 6.32 -14.65
CA SER A 245 -0.51 5.25 -15.08
C SER A 245 -0.24 3.99 -14.26
N LEU A 246 -1.19 3.60 -13.42
CA LEU A 246 -1.08 2.47 -12.50
C LEU A 246 -2.11 1.40 -12.86
N HIS A 247 -1.67 0.15 -12.93
CA HIS A 247 -2.52 -1.02 -13.14
C HIS A 247 -2.21 -2.09 -12.08
N GLY A 248 -3.19 -2.45 -11.26
CA GLY A 248 -3.08 -3.48 -10.23
C GLY A 248 -2.96 -4.86 -10.87
N GLY A 249 -4.05 -5.32 -11.48
CA GLY A 249 -4.09 -6.56 -12.24
C GLY A 249 -5.03 -7.58 -11.60
N VAL A 250 -4.51 -8.72 -11.17
CA VAL A 250 -5.30 -9.79 -10.54
C VAL A 250 -4.93 -9.90 -9.07
N GLY A 251 -5.88 -9.61 -8.19
CA GLY A 251 -5.76 -9.70 -6.74
C GLY A 251 -6.24 -8.42 -6.09
N ASP A 252 -6.37 -8.43 -4.76
CA ASP A 252 -6.78 -7.25 -4.00
C ASP A 252 -5.60 -6.25 -3.92
N ASP A 253 -5.67 -5.18 -4.69
CA ASP A 253 -4.57 -4.23 -4.89
C ASP A 253 -4.78 -2.89 -4.15
N THR A 254 -3.68 -2.15 -3.95
CA THR A 254 -3.71 -0.78 -3.42
C THR A 254 -2.92 0.16 -4.33
N LEU A 255 -3.63 1.08 -4.99
CA LEU A 255 -3.07 2.04 -5.94
C LEU A 255 -3.22 3.47 -5.40
N GLN A 256 -2.14 4.26 -5.50
CA GLN A 256 -2.13 5.67 -5.16
C GLN A 256 -1.46 6.48 -6.28
N GLY A 257 -2.20 7.40 -6.90
CA GLY A 257 -1.70 8.30 -7.95
C GLY A 257 -0.70 9.30 -7.39
N GLY A 258 -1.17 10.25 -6.59
CA GLY A 258 -0.34 11.24 -5.92
C GLY A 258 -0.64 12.66 -6.41
N ASN A 259 0.34 13.37 -6.95
CA ASN A 259 0.18 14.72 -7.46
C ASN A 259 0.23 14.71 -8.98
N GLY A 260 -0.88 14.98 -9.65
CA GLY A 260 -0.93 15.01 -11.10
C GLY A 260 -2.30 14.54 -11.58
N ASN A 261 -2.46 14.48 -12.90
CA ASN A 261 -3.66 13.86 -13.46
C ASN A 261 -3.35 12.40 -13.76
N ASP A 262 -3.74 11.51 -12.86
CA ASP A 262 -3.36 10.12 -12.85
C ASP A 262 -4.44 9.21 -13.42
N THR A 263 -4.02 8.01 -13.82
CA THR A 263 -4.85 6.98 -14.44
C THR A 263 -4.64 5.68 -13.68
N LEU A 264 -5.61 5.25 -12.87
CA LEU A 264 -5.53 4.09 -11.99
C LEU A 264 -6.56 3.03 -12.40
N ALA A 265 -6.13 1.78 -12.53
CA ALA A 265 -7.03 0.64 -12.80
C ALA A 265 -6.72 -0.52 -11.86
N GLY A 266 -7.69 -0.92 -11.02
CA GLY A 266 -7.58 -2.06 -10.10
C GLY A 266 -7.61 -3.40 -10.83
N ALA A 267 -8.62 -3.58 -11.67
CA ALA A 267 -8.90 -4.76 -12.50
C ALA A 267 -9.64 -5.90 -11.77
N GLU A 268 -9.05 -7.07 -11.53
CA GLU A 268 -9.76 -8.17 -10.84
C GLU A 268 -9.37 -8.20 -9.37
N GLY A 269 -10.32 -8.15 -8.44
CA GLY A 269 -10.02 -8.24 -7.02
C GLY A 269 -10.72 -7.13 -6.25
N ARG A 270 -10.54 -7.13 -4.92
CA ARG A 270 -11.07 -6.06 -4.08
C ARG A 270 -10.03 -4.95 -3.93
N ASP A 271 -10.19 -3.90 -4.70
CA ASP A 271 -9.14 -2.89 -4.86
C ASP A 271 -9.39 -1.61 -4.05
N GLN A 272 -8.29 -0.95 -3.69
CA GLN A 272 -8.30 0.39 -3.09
C GLN A 272 -7.53 1.36 -3.98
N LEU A 273 -8.24 2.31 -4.58
CA LEU A 273 -7.70 3.31 -5.48
C LEU A 273 -7.84 4.70 -4.88
N ARG A 274 -6.75 5.48 -4.89
CA ARG A 274 -6.76 6.91 -4.52
C ARG A 274 -6.05 7.72 -5.60
N GLY A 275 -6.77 8.65 -6.24
CA GLY A 275 -6.23 9.58 -7.23
C GLY A 275 -5.20 10.52 -6.59
N GLY A 276 -5.66 11.42 -5.73
CA GLY A 276 -4.78 12.32 -5.00
C GLY A 276 -5.10 13.77 -5.31
N SER A 277 -4.21 14.48 -5.99
CA SER A 277 -4.48 15.86 -6.41
C SER A 277 -4.27 16.01 -7.91
N GLY A 278 -5.14 16.75 -8.57
CA GLY A 278 -5.22 16.80 -10.03
C GLY A 278 -6.48 16.10 -10.51
N ASN A 279 -6.72 16.10 -11.82
CA ASN A 279 -7.93 15.51 -12.38
C ASN A 279 -7.65 14.04 -12.72
N ASP A 280 -8.11 13.15 -11.87
CA ASP A 280 -7.77 11.73 -11.92
C ASP A 280 -8.83 10.89 -12.63
N THR A 281 -8.42 9.73 -13.12
CA THR A 281 -9.33 8.72 -13.65
C THR A 281 -9.07 7.37 -12.99
N LEU A 282 -10.10 6.83 -12.33
CA LEU A 282 -10.04 5.60 -11.55
C LEU A 282 -11.06 4.58 -12.08
N TRP A 283 -10.60 3.36 -12.35
CA TRP A 283 -11.46 2.20 -12.65
C TRP A 283 -11.22 1.11 -11.62
N GLY A 284 -12.26 0.72 -10.87
CA GLY A 284 -12.23 -0.40 -9.92
C GLY A 284 -12.05 -1.71 -10.66
N GLY A 285 -13.04 -2.08 -11.47
CA GLY A 285 -12.98 -3.25 -12.33
C GLY A 285 -14.00 -4.29 -11.89
N ALA A 286 -13.56 -5.45 -11.44
CA ALA A 286 -14.40 -6.52 -10.95
C ALA A 286 -14.04 -6.84 -9.50
N GLY A 287 -14.96 -6.65 -8.57
CA GLY A 287 -14.69 -6.91 -7.17
C GLY A 287 -15.58 -6.14 -6.21
N HIS A 288 -15.00 -5.54 -5.18
CA HIS A 288 -15.75 -4.79 -4.17
C HIS A 288 -14.90 -3.60 -3.78
N ASP A 289 -14.87 -2.61 -4.65
CA ASP A 289 -13.76 -1.68 -4.73
C ASP A 289 -14.04 -0.42 -3.92
N THR A 290 -12.96 0.27 -3.58
CA THR A 290 -12.99 1.55 -2.87
C THR A 290 -12.21 2.57 -3.66
N LEU A 291 -12.91 3.55 -4.24
CA LEU A 291 -12.32 4.58 -5.08
C LEU A 291 -12.45 5.96 -4.42
N LEU A 292 -11.33 6.67 -4.34
CA LEU A 292 -11.19 8.01 -3.81
C LEU A 292 -10.60 8.92 -4.87
N GLY A 293 -11.34 9.92 -5.36
CA GLY A 293 -10.86 10.89 -6.35
C GLY A 293 -9.77 11.77 -5.76
N GLY A 294 -10.15 12.63 -4.81
CA GLY A 294 -9.24 13.53 -4.12
C GLY A 294 -9.52 14.98 -4.48
N ASP A 295 -8.48 15.77 -4.75
CA ASP A 295 -8.61 17.16 -5.17
C ASP A 295 -8.62 17.25 -6.68
N GLY A 296 -9.70 17.68 -7.33
CA GLY A 296 -9.69 17.70 -8.79
C GLY A 296 -11.01 17.87 -9.49
N THR A 297 -11.17 17.09 -10.54
CA THR A 297 -12.40 16.95 -11.34
C THR A 297 -12.23 15.56 -11.90
N ASP A 298 -12.68 14.59 -11.12
CA ASP A 298 -12.26 13.21 -11.24
C ASP A 298 -13.32 12.37 -11.94
N MET A 299 -12.89 11.28 -12.55
CA MET A 299 -13.79 10.27 -13.11
C MET A 299 -13.55 8.94 -12.40
N LEU A 300 -14.55 8.47 -11.67
CA LEU A 300 -14.53 7.21 -10.94
C LEU A 300 -15.57 6.25 -11.55
N ASP A 301 -15.14 5.03 -11.84
CA ASP A 301 -15.99 3.93 -12.33
C ASP A 301 -15.72 2.68 -11.49
N GLY A 302 -16.70 2.25 -10.68
CA GLY A 302 -16.59 1.09 -9.79
C GLY A 302 -16.48 -0.21 -10.58
N GLY A 303 -17.38 -0.39 -11.55
CA GLY A 303 -17.39 -1.52 -12.45
C GLY A 303 -18.36 -2.60 -11.99
N ALA A 304 -17.89 -3.79 -11.68
CA ALA A 304 -18.71 -4.90 -11.27
C ALA A 304 -18.51 -5.22 -9.78
N GLY A 305 -19.62 -5.38 -9.09
CA GLY A 305 -19.70 -5.69 -7.67
C GLY A 305 -20.24 -4.53 -6.86
N ASN A 306 -20.13 -4.62 -5.53
CA ASN A 306 -20.66 -3.59 -4.65
C ASN A 306 -19.52 -2.66 -4.25
N ASP A 307 -19.51 -1.46 -4.81
CA ASP A 307 -18.39 -0.54 -4.72
C ASP A 307 -18.71 0.66 -3.83
N TRP A 308 -17.65 1.29 -3.33
CA TRP A 308 -17.72 2.55 -2.59
C TRP A 308 -16.89 3.62 -3.30
N LEU A 309 -17.56 4.67 -3.77
CA LEU A 309 -16.94 5.74 -4.55
C LEU A 309 -17.11 7.08 -3.83
N ARG A 310 -16.01 7.85 -3.73
CA ARG A 310 -16.04 9.21 -3.23
C ARG A 310 -15.19 10.16 -4.08
N GLY A 311 -15.80 11.22 -4.61
CA GLY A 311 -15.09 12.25 -5.40
C GLY A 311 -14.17 13.12 -4.55
N GLU A 312 -14.65 13.54 -3.38
CA GLU A 312 -13.96 14.43 -2.43
C GLU A 312 -14.06 15.93 -2.79
N LEU A 313 -13.06 16.56 -3.38
CA LEU A 313 -13.10 17.99 -3.75
C LEU A 313 -13.09 18.12 -5.27
N GLY A 314 -14.07 18.79 -5.87
CA GLY A 314 -14.09 18.95 -7.32
C GLY A 314 -15.46 18.79 -7.92
N ASN A 315 -15.56 18.94 -9.25
CA ASN A 315 -16.80 18.56 -9.93
C ASN A 315 -16.60 17.18 -10.56
N ASP A 316 -17.03 16.14 -9.86
CA ASP A 316 -16.64 14.78 -10.15
C ASP A 316 -17.71 14.01 -10.91
N ARG A 317 -17.30 12.93 -11.57
CA ARG A 317 -18.19 11.98 -12.24
C ARG A 317 -18.00 10.60 -11.63
N LEU A 318 -19.04 10.10 -10.97
CA LEU A 318 -19.04 8.79 -10.31
C LEU A 318 -20.02 7.85 -11.02
N ILE A 319 -19.55 6.65 -11.38
CA ILE A 319 -20.32 5.57 -11.98
C ILE A 319 -20.14 4.34 -11.08
N GLY A 320 -21.22 3.84 -10.47
CA GLY A 320 -21.17 2.62 -9.63
C GLY A 320 -20.93 1.40 -10.51
N GLY A 321 -21.93 1.07 -11.34
CA GLY A 321 -21.82 0.01 -12.34
C GLY A 321 -22.83 -1.10 -12.09
N ASP A 322 -22.38 -2.35 -12.09
CA ASP A 322 -23.20 -3.52 -11.78
C ASP A 322 -23.05 -3.86 -10.30
N GLY A 323 -24.12 -3.78 -9.49
CA GLY A 323 -24.10 -4.15 -8.08
C GLY A 323 -24.78 -3.10 -7.22
N SER A 324 -24.65 -3.24 -5.91
CA SER A 324 -25.23 -2.30 -4.95
C SER A 324 -24.16 -1.34 -4.46
N ASP A 325 -24.12 -0.15 -5.07
CA ASP A 325 -23.02 0.78 -4.89
C ASP A 325 -23.33 1.88 -3.89
N THR A 326 -22.30 2.48 -3.30
CA THR A 326 -22.41 3.68 -2.48
C THR A 326 -21.59 4.81 -3.09
N LEU A 327 -22.26 5.89 -3.48
CA LEU A 327 -21.64 7.02 -4.16
C LEU A 327 -21.78 8.29 -3.31
N HIS A 328 -20.66 8.97 -3.09
CA HIS A 328 -20.58 10.25 -2.39
C HIS A 328 -19.78 11.24 -3.24
N GLY A 329 -20.46 12.17 -3.92
CA GLY A 329 -19.79 13.19 -4.76
C GLY A 329 -18.74 13.98 -3.98
N GLY A 330 -19.18 14.70 -2.95
CA GLY A 330 -18.30 15.49 -2.10
C GLY A 330 -18.58 16.97 -2.30
N TYR A 331 -17.56 17.80 -2.23
CA TYR A 331 -17.72 19.23 -2.48
C TYR A 331 -17.62 19.54 -3.97
N GLY A 332 -18.68 20.07 -4.56
CA GLY A 332 -18.63 20.64 -5.90
C GLY A 332 -19.96 20.55 -6.62
N ASN A 333 -19.96 20.09 -7.87
CA ASN A 333 -21.20 19.89 -8.61
C ASN A 333 -21.04 18.59 -9.37
N ASP A 334 -21.49 17.51 -8.76
CA ASP A 334 -21.11 16.18 -9.16
C ASP A 334 -22.16 15.52 -10.05
N VAL A 335 -21.72 14.55 -10.84
CA VAL A 335 -22.60 13.72 -11.66
C VAL A 335 -22.45 12.27 -11.25
N LEU A 336 -23.50 11.74 -10.63
CA LEU A 336 -23.54 10.40 -10.07
C LEU A 336 -24.46 9.50 -10.90
N ASN A 337 -24.08 8.25 -11.09
CA ASN A 337 -24.90 7.20 -11.68
C ASN A 337 -24.62 5.88 -10.99
N GLY A 338 -25.56 5.38 -10.20
CA GLY A 338 -25.40 4.12 -9.47
C GLY A 338 -25.32 2.92 -10.42
N GLY A 339 -26.17 2.89 -11.44
CA GLY A 339 -26.18 1.82 -12.43
C GLY A 339 -27.23 0.77 -12.13
N ALA A 340 -26.81 -0.49 -11.99
CA ALA A 340 -27.67 -1.64 -11.87
C ALA A 340 -27.56 -2.28 -10.49
N GLY A 341 -28.55 -2.06 -9.64
CA GLY A 341 -28.66 -2.72 -8.35
C GLY A 341 -29.34 -1.77 -7.39
N ALA A 342 -29.19 -2.00 -6.08
CA ALA A 342 -29.75 -1.10 -5.08
C ALA A 342 -28.67 -0.15 -4.58
N ASP A 343 -28.68 1.07 -5.10
CA ASP A 343 -27.60 2.03 -4.90
C ASP A 343 -27.93 3.04 -3.79
N VAL A 344 -26.88 3.60 -3.21
CA VAL A 344 -26.95 4.60 -2.14
C VAL A 344 -26.20 5.85 -2.56
N PHE A 345 -26.91 6.96 -2.66
CA PHE A 345 -26.34 8.28 -2.93
C PHE A 345 -26.26 9.09 -1.63
N ILE A 346 -25.10 9.60 -1.29
CA ILE A 346 -24.86 10.36 -0.05
C ILE A 346 -24.69 11.85 -0.37
N PHE A 347 -25.43 12.69 0.34
CA PHE A 347 -25.36 14.15 0.24
C PHE A 347 -25.28 14.81 1.62
N GLN A 348 -24.48 15.86 1.77
CA GLN A 348 -24.32 16.61 3.02
C GLN A 348 -24.30 18.12 2.72
N ASP A 349 -24.37 18.93 3.77
CA ASP A 349 -24.36 20.40 3.67
C ASP A 349 -23.07 20.94 3.03
N GLY A 350 -23.21 21.88 2.10
CA GLY A 350 -22.12 22.52 1.37
C GLY A 350 -21.56 21.72 0.20
N HIS A 351 -22.19 20.60 -0.19
CA HIS A 351 -21.75 19.76 -1.31
C HIS A 351 -22.09 20.34 -2.69
N GLY A 352 -22.87 21.41 -2.76
CA GLY A 352 -23.18 22.10 -4.00
C GLY A 352 -24.28 21.43 -4.83
N ALA A 353 -24.17 21.49 -6.16
CA ALA A 353 -25.27 21.23 -7.07
C ALA A 353 -25.12 19.95 -7.89
N ASP A 354 -25.57 18.84 -7.33
CA ASP A 354 -25.35 17.50 -7.89
C ASP A 354 -26.46 17.04 -8.84
N THR A 355 -26.11 16.09 -9.70
CA THR A 355 -27.03 15.40 -10.61
C THR A 355 -26.89 13.90 -10.47
N ILE A 356 -27.96 13.23 -10.08
CA ILE A 356 -28.07 11.77 -10.08
C ILE A 356 -28.80 11.35 -11.36
N ASN A 357 -28.19 10.48 -12.15
CA ASN A 357 -28.78 9.91 -13.36
C ASN A 357 -29.12 8.44 -13.16
N GLY A 358 -30.18 7.98 -13.83
CA GLY A 358 -30.55 6.56 -13.83
C GLY A 358 -31.29 6.08 -12.58
N TYR A 359 -31.70 7.00 -11.69
CA TYR A 359 -32.30 6.67 -10.39
C TYR A 359 -33.53 5.76 -10.50
N GLN A 360 -33.50 4.67 -9.74
CA GLN A 360 -34.49 3.60 -9.70
C GLN A 360 -35.29 3.65 -8.41
N ARG A 361 -36.48 4.26 -8.46
CA ARG A 361 -37.37 4.39 -7.30
C ARG A 361 -37.69 3.04 -6.64
N GLY A 362 -37.60 3.00 -5.31
CA GLY A 362 -37.89 1.84 -4.47
C GLY A 362 -36.82 0.75 -4.53
N ILE A 363 -35.72 1.02 -5.23
CA ILE A 363 -34.52 0.20 -5.32
C ILE A 363 -33.37 1.01 -4.72
N ASP A 364 -33.15 2.22 -5.24
CA ASP A 364 -32.10 3.13 -4.79
C ASP A 364 -32.52 3.94 -3.56
N ARG A 365 -31.54 4.51 -2.87
CA ARG A 365 -31.74 5.34 -1.67
C ARG A 365 -30.95 6.63 -1.75
N LEU A 366 -31.52 7.68 -1.18
CA LEU A 366 -30.85 8.96 -1.01
C LEU A 366 -30.63 9.21 0.48
N LEU A 367 -29.38 9.33 0.90
CA LEU A 367 -28.96 9.59 2.27
C LEU A 367 -28.57 11.07 2.36
N ILE A 368 -29.31 11.85 3.15
CA ILE A 368 -29.11 13.30 3.30
C ILE A 368 -28.85 13.59 4.78
N ASP A 369 -27.85 14.43 5.06
CA ASP A 369 -27.56 14.91 6.43
C ASP A 369 -28.82 15.46 7.14
N ASP A 370 -29.04 15.05 8.38
CA ASP A 370 -30.13 15.50 9.25
C ASP A 370 -30.28 17.04 9.28
N VAL A 371 -29.17 17.79 9.17
CA VAL A 371 -29.18 19.26 9.20
C VAL A 371 -29.94 19.88 8.02
N LEU A 372 -29.97 19.18 6.87
CA LEU A 372 -30.64 19.62 5.66
C LEU A 372 -32.12 19.22 5.59
N LEU A 373 -32.58 18.38 6.52
CA LEU A 373 -33.94 17.85 6.52
C LEU A 373 -34.84 18.61 7.49
N ASP A 374 -36.03 19.01 7.04
CA ASP A 374 -37.04 19.53 7.96
C ASP A 374 -37.55 18.42 8.87
N ALA A 375 -37.76 18.73 10.15
CA ALA A 375 -38.42 17.83 11.10
C ALA A 375 -39.84 17.40 10.68
N ASN A 376 -40.44 18.08 9.70
CA ASN A 376 -41.70 17.69 9.07
C ASN A 376 -41.46 17.27 7.60
N PRO A 377 -41.47 15.96 7.28
CA PRO A 377 -41.24 15.47 5.92
C PRO A 377 -42.21 16.05 4.88
N SER A 378 -43.45 16.33 5.25
CA SER A 378 -44.43 16.94 4.32
C SER A 378 -44.16 18.42 4.06
N ALA A 379 -43.51 19.13 4.98
CA ALA A 379 -43.03 20.49 4.74
C ALA A 379 -41.82 20.45 3.81
N PHE A 380 -40.86 19.56 4.10
CA PHE A 380 -39.68 19.33 3.26
C PHE A 380 -40.04 19.13 1.80
N MET A 381 -40.93 18.16 1.52
CA MET A 381 -41.37 17.85 0.15
C MET A 381 -42.03 19.03 -0.56
N ARG A 382 -42.79 19.87 0.16
CA ARG A 382 -43.51 21.00 -0.41
C ARG A 382 -42.56 22.16 -0.73
N ASP A 383 -41.61 22.41 0.16
CA ASP A 383 -40.79 23.62 0.16
C ASP A 383 -39.50 23.41 -0.64
N HIS A 384 -38.95 22.19 -0.64
CA HIS A 384 -37.65 21.88 -1.26
C HIS A 384 -37.74 21.02 -2.54
N MET A 385 -38.82 20.25 -2.73
CA MET A 385 -38.88 19.30 -3.86
C MET A 385 -39.81 19.76 -4.99
N ARG A 386 -39.33 19.67 -6.23
CA ARG A 386 -40.10 20.03 -7.44
C ARG A 386 -39.94 18.99 -8.55
N LYS A 387 -41.06 18.53 -9.11
CA LYS A 387 -41.05 17.69 -10.31
C LYS A 387 -40.50 18.48 -11.52
N THR A 388 -39.65 17.85 -12.31
CA THR A 388 -39.20 18.36 -13.63
C THR A 388 -39.68 17.43 -14.74
N ALA A 389 -39.36 17.77 -16.00
CA ALA A 389 -39.69 16.92 -17.15
C ALA A 389 -39.08 15.52 -16.99
N ASP A 390 -37.80 15.46 -16.59
CA ASP A 390 -37.00 14.23 -16.61
C ASP A 390 -36.71 13.65 -15.21
N GLY A 391 -37.20 14.32 -14.14
CA GLY A 391 -36.75 13.99 -12.79
C GLY A 391 -37.46 14.73 -11.67
N VAL A 392 -36.78 14.85 -10.53
CA VAL A 392 -37.16 15.65 -9.36
C VAL A 392 -35.96 16.47 -8.95
N VAL A 393 -36.16 17.75 -8.64
CA VAL A 393 -35.12 18.61 -8.05
C VAL A 393 -35.43 18.75 -6.57
N ILE A 394 -34.40 18.62 -5.75
CA ILE A 394 -34.40 18.94 -4.32
C ILE A 394 -33.49 20.15 -4.16
N ASP A 395 -34.01 21.27 -3.68
CA ASP A 395 -33.30 22.53 -3.54
C ASP A 395 -33.21 22.88 -2.05
N PHE A 396 -32.01 22.87 -1.48
CA PHE A 396 -31.80 23.11 -0.05
C PHE A 396 -31.57 24.59 0.28
N GLY A 397 -31.43 25.43 -0.74
CA GLY A 397 -31.00 26.82 -0.57
C GLY A 397 -29.47 26.97 -0.58
N ASP A 398 -28.99 28.21 -0.52
CA ASP A 398 -27.57 28.59 -0.44
C ASP A 398 -26.62 28.03 -1.52
N GLY A 399 -27.16 27.42 -2.58
CA GLY A 399 -26.41 26.85 -3.71
C GLY A 399 -26.51 25.33 -3.78
N ASP A 400 -26.94 24.68 -2.70
CA ASP A 400 -27.03 23.23 -2.59
C ASP A 400 -28.31 22.69 -3.22
N ARG A 401 -28.16 21.73 -4.13
CA ARG A 401 -29.30 21.09 -4.80
C ARG A 401 -28.93 19.71 -5.30
N ILE A 402 -29.94 18.86 -5.44
CA ILE A 402 -29.82 17.56 -6.11
C ILE A 402 -30.85 17.49 -7.24
N VAL A 403 -30.39 17.17 -8.44
CA VAL A 403 -31.23 16.85 -9.59
C VAL A 403 -31.29 15.33 -9.76
N VAL A 404 -32.41 14.71 -9.41
CA VAL A 404 -32.62 13.26 -9.52
C VAL A 404 -33.35 12.94 -10.83
N ASN A 405 -32.63 12.41 -11.81
CA ASN A 405 -33.15 12.03 -13.11
C ASN A 405 -33.43 10.52 -13.18
N GLY A 406 -34.60 10.16 -13.72
CA GLY A 406 -35.03 8.77 -13.83
C GLY A 406 -36.40 8.61 -14.47
N GLN A 407 -36.75 7.38 -14.83
CA GLN A 407 -38.01 7.09 -15.51
C GLN A 407 -39.19 7.13 -14.53
N ASN A 408 -40.28 7.82 -14.91
CA ASN A 408 -41.55 7.86 -14.16
C ASN A 408 -41.44 8.32 -12.68
N LEU A 409 -40.43 9.13 -12.34
CA LEU A 409 -40.27 9.62 -10.97
C LEU A 409 -41.41 10.57 -10.57
N THR A 410 -41.82 10.51 -9.30
CA THR A 410 -42.74 11.48 -8.67
C THR A 410 -42.08 12.06 -7.43
N VAL A 411 -42.51 13.26 -7.00
CA VAL A 411 -41.96 13.90 -5.79
C VAL A 411 -42.15 13.02 -4.56
N ALA A 412 -43.37 12.51 -4.33
CA ALA A 412 -43.64 11.59 -3.23
C ALA A 412 -42.82 10.31 -3.34
N GLY A 413 -42.67 9.80 -4.57
CA GLY A 413 -41.93 8.58 -4.79
C GLY A 413 -40.45 8.68 -4.45
N VAL A 414 -39.80 9.79 -4.78
CA VAL A 414 -38.40 10.05 -4.39
C VAL A 414 -38.30 10.34 -2.89
N ALA A 415 -39.27 11.05 -2.32
CA ALA A 415 -39.28 11.38 -0.89
C ALA A 415 -39.38 10.14 0.02
N ASP A 416 -40.10 9.10 -0.42
CA ASP A 416 -40.19 7.82 0.30
C ASP A 416 -38.83 7.11 0.43
N ASP A 417 -37.89 7.40 -0.48
CA ASP A 417 -36.57 6.77 -0.57
C ASP A 417 -35.45 7.66 0.05
N ILE A 418 -35.82 8.78 0.68
CA ILE A 418 -34.92 9.66 1.43
C ILE A 418 -34.79 9.17 2.87
N PHE A 419 -33.54 9.00 3.30
CA PHE A 419 -33.18 8.66 4.67
C PHE A 419 -32.18 9.67 5.21
N SER A 420 -32.18 9.82 6.53
CA SER A 420 -31.18 10.64 7.18
C SER A 420 -29.99 9.84 7.68
N ILE A 421 -28.85 10.51 7.83
CA ILE A 421 -27.57 9.93 8.26
C ILE A 421 -27.00 10.64 9.47
#